data_AF-A0A0Q4HCC6-F1
#
_entry.id   AF-A0A0Q4HCC6-F1
#
_cell.length_a   1.000
_cell.length_b   1.000
_cell.length_c   1.000
_cell.angle_alpha   90.00
_cell.angle_beta   90.00
_cell.angle_gamma   90.00
#
_symmetry.space_group_name_H-M   'P 1'
#
loop_
_entity.id
_entity.type
_entity.pdbx_description
1 polymer ?
#
loop_
_entity_poly.entity_id
_entity_poly.type
_entity_poly.pdbx_seq_one_letter_code
_entity_poly.pdbx_strand_id
1 'polypeptide(L)'
;MVNAGAAADAAAEDGIDALDADAPAVDSDEQALKPRWYRRRPPGDLDRFQRGVWWAGHGQLFIAVGLPIVALILFCLTFVDSSLPMFGTLALAMVVPFWYSGRMLRGSAGLLPTHEGRVGAFDWLERITVLTISVLFIAFLAIAGVVAQVYVVILVLSTWSSFAG
;
A
#
# COMPACT_ATOMS: atom_id res chain seq x y z
N MET A 1 -59.92 49.93 14.91
CA MET A 1 -60.68 49.38 13.77
C MET A 1 -59.75 48.41 13.06
N VAL A 2 -59.77 47.11 13.41
CA VAL A 2 -60.55 46.04 12.75
C VAL A 2 -60.32 46.08 11.23
N ASN A 3 -59.36 45.32 10.71
CA ASN A 3 -59.46 43.92 10.26
C ASN A 3 -60.19 43.79 8.90
N ALA A 4 -59.43 43.50 7.84
CA ALA A 4 -59.89 42.81 6.63
C ALA A 4 -58.66 42.48 5.76
N GLY A 5 -58.04 41.34 6.00
CA GLY A 5 -56.93 40.84 5.18
C GLY A 5 -56.36 39.50 5.65
N ALA A 6 -56.62 39.10 6.89
CA ALA A 6 -56.12 37.88 7.50
C ALA A 6 -57.01 36.64 7.27
N ALA A 7 -57.46 36.38 6.04
CA ALA A 7 -58.34 35.23 5.77
C ALA A 7 -58.07 34.45 4.47
N ALA A 8 -56.91 34.62 3.84
CA ALA A 8 -56.60 33.92 2.58
C ALA A 8 -55.28 33.12 2.59
N ASP A 9 -54.47 33.17 3.65
CA ASP A 9 -53.10 32.62 3.62
C ASP A 9 -52.83 31.51 4.67
N ALA A 10 -53.87 30.93 5.26
CA ALA A 10 -53.74 29.99 6.38
C ALA A 10 -54.21 28.55 6.08
N ALA A 11 -54.16 28.11 4.82
CA ALA A 11 -54.64 26.77 4.43
C ALA A 11 -53.76 26.03 3.41
N ALA A 12 -52.45 26.33 3.36
CA ALA A 12 -51.51 25.69 2.45
C ALA A 12 -50.23 25.13 3.13
N GLU A 13 -50.22 24.97 4.45
CA GLU A 13 -49.05 24.50 5.22
C GLU A 13 -49.30 23.22 6.04
N ASP A 14 -50.18 22.31 5.59
CA ASP A 14 -50.55 21.14 6.40
C ASP A 14 -50.52 19.80 5.65
N GLY A 15 -49.57 19.62 4.71
CA GLY A 15 -49.57 18.46 3.83
C GLY A 15 -48.23 17.93 3.32
N ILE A 16 -47.08 18.36 3.86
CA ILE A 16 -45.74 17.90 3.41
C ILE A 16 -44.86 17.39 4.57
N ASP A 17 -45.40 17.17 5.77
CA ASP A 17 -44.59 16.79 6.96
C ASP A 17 -44.76 15.34 7.43
N ALA A 18 -45.38 14.45 6.63
CA ALA A 18 -45.73 13.10 7.10
C ALA A 18 -45.27 11.92 6.22
N LEU A 19 -44.29 12.09 5.32
CA LEU A 19 -43.89 11.02 4.38
C LEU A 19 -42.39 10.72 4.25
N ASP A 20 -41.54 11.21 5.17
CA ASP A 20 -40.10 10.86 5.17
C ASP A 20 -39.57 10.43 6.56
N ALA A 21 -40.46 9.93 7.43
CA ALA A 21 -40.10 9.46 8.77
C ALA A 21 -39.65 7.98 8.83
N ASP A 22 -39.26 7.38 7.69
CA ASP A 22 -38.75 6.00 7.65
C ASP A 22 -37.57 5.83 6.67
N ALA A 23 -36.80 6.91 6.47
CA ALA A 23 -35.43 6.74 6.01
C ALA A 23 -34.67 6.09 7.17
N PRO A 24 -34.07 4.89 7.02
CA PRO A 24 -33.17 4.40 8.03
C PRO A 24 -32.10 5.47 8.21
N ALA A 25 -31.96 5.95 9.44
CA ALA A 25 -30.79 6.73 9.85
C ALA A 25 -29.58 5.86 9.50
N VAL A 26 -29.00 6.13 8.33
CA VAL A 26 -27.68 5.62 8.01
C VAL A 26 -26.81 6.29 9.04
N ASP A 27 -26.41 5.54 10.07
CA ASP A 27 -25.33 5.89 10.98
C ASP A 27 -24.10 6.19 10.10
N SER A 28 -24.02 7.44 9.64
CA SER A 28 -22.88 8.00 8.93
C SER A 28 -21.89 8.61 9.92
N ASP A 29 -21.87 8.08 11.14
CA ASP A 29 -20.81 8.31 12.10
C ASP A 29 -19.60 7.44 11.72
N GLU A 30 -18.50 8.13 11.38
CA GLU A 30 -17.13 7.68 11.61
C GLU A 30 -16.48 6.61 10.72
N GLN A 31 -16.91 6.42 9.48
CA GLN A 31 -15.95 5.97 8.46
C GLN A 31 -15.19 7.17 7.89
N ALA A 32 -14.32 7.78 8.71
CA ALA A 32 -13.25 8.62 8.20
C ALA A 32 -12.46 7.79 7.17
N LEU A 33 -12.75 8.02 5.89
CA LEU A 33 -12.23 7.26 4.75
C LEU A 33 -10.70 7.21 4.85
N LYS A 34 -10.16 6.08 5.35
CA LYS A 34 -8.72 5.90 5.49
C LYS A 34 -8.09 6.20 4.13
N PRO A 35 -7.14 7.15 4.04
CA PRO A 35 -6.58 7.55 2.76
C PRO A 35 -5.98 6.32 2.06
N ARG A 36 -6.35 6.17 0.78
CA ARG A 36 -5.85 5.10 -0.10
C ARG A 36 -4.32 5.04 0.00
N TRP A 37 -3.75 3.84 -0.01
CA TRP A 37 -2.34 3.62 0.36
C TRP A 37 -1.34 4.48 -0.43
N TYR A 38 -1.65 4.81 -1.68
CA TYR A 38 -0.86 5.62 -2.61
C TYR A 38 -1.00 7.14 -2.44
N ARG A 39 -1.99 7.61 -1.67
CA ARG A 39 -2.16 9.03 -1.27
C ARG A 39 -1.72 9.30 0.16
N ARG A 40 -1.20 8.29 0.86
CA ARG A 40 -0.73 8.47 2.23
C ARG A 40 0.46 9.42 2.24
N ARG A 41 0.52 10.26 3.27
CA ARG A 41 1.68 11.09 3.58
C ARG A 41 2.41 10.48 4.77
N PRO A 42 3.72 10.76 4.94
CA PRO A 42 4.38 10.38 6.18
C PRO A 42 3.69 11.07 7.38
N PRO A 43 3.57 10.39 8.52
CA PRO A 43 3.11 10.98 9.78
C PRO A 43 3.88 12.27 10.13
N GLY A 44 3.18 13.25 10.71
CA GLY A 44 3.72 14.60 10.96
C GLY A 44 4.79 14.66 12.05
N ASP A 45 4.76 13.67 12.94
CA ASP A 45 5.66 13.41 14.06
C ASP A 45 7.03 12.84 13.63
N LEU A 46 7.18 12.40 12.38
CA LEU A 46 8.45 11.86 11.90
C LEU A 46 9.48 12.97 11.63
N ASP A 47 10.73 12.73 12.00
CA ASP A 47 11.84 13.61 11.64
C ASP A 47 12.18 13.55 10.14
N ARG A 48 13.14 14.38 9.65
CA ARG A 48 13.48 14.41 8.21
C ARG A 48 14.06 13.07 7.71
N PHE A 49 14.81 12.35 8.55
CA PHE A 49 15.43 11.07 8.19
C PHE A 49 14.39 9.96 8.12
N GLN A 50 13.55 9.83 9.15
CA GLN A 50 12.43 8.90 9.21
C GLN A 50 11.44 9.12 8.06
N ARG A 51 11.18 10.38 7.69
CA ARG A 51 10.41 10.71 6.49
C ARG A 51 11.08 10.17 5.22
N GLY A 52 12.40 10.26 5.12
CA GLY A 52 13.17 9.66 4.02
C GLY A 52 13.00 8.14 3.96
N VAL A 53 13.14 7.44 5.09
CA VAL A 53 12.93 5.98 5.19
C VAL A 53 11.51 5.59 4.82
N TRP A 54 10.53 6.35 5.30
CA TRP A 54 9.11 6.13 4.97
C TRP A 54 8.85 6.29 3.46
N TRP A 55 9.42 7.32 2.82
CA TRP A 55 9.29 7.52 1.37
C TRP A 55 10.01 6.45 0.56
N ALA A 56 11.16 5.96 1.01
CA ALA A 56 11.85 4.84 0.38
C ALA A 56 10.96 3.57 0.39
N GLY A 57 10.36 3.25 1.54
CA GLY A 57 9.39 2.15 1.62
C GLY A 57 8.14 2.38 0.78
N HIS A 58 7.69 3.64 0.65
CA HIS A 58 6.59 4.01 -0.23
C HIS A 58 6.92 3.79 -1.72
N GLY A 59 8.14 4.15 -2.15
CA GLY A 59 8.64 3.88 -3.49
C GLY A 59 8.71 2.39 -3.82
N GLN A 60 9.16 1.56 -2.87
CA GLN A 60 9.19 0.11 -3.05
C GLN A 60 7.80 -0.49 -3.27
N LEU A 61 6.76 0.04 -2.63
CA LEU A 61 5.38 -0.39 -2.88
C LEU A 61 4.91 -0.05 -4.30
N PHE A 62 5.32 1.09 -4.86
CA PHE A 62 5.05 1.40 -6.27
C PHE A 62 5.76 0.44 -7.22
N ILE A 63 7.02 0.10 -6.94
CA ILE A 63 7.76 -0.91 -7.71
C ILE A 63 7.03 -2.26 -7.64
N ALA A 64 6.60 -2.68 -6.45
CA ALA A 64 5.85 -3.91 -6.26
C ALA A 64 4.54 -3.96 -7.07
N VAL A 65 3.86 -2.82 -7.22
CA VAL A 65 2.63 -2.71 -8.05
C VAL A 65 2.95 -2.63 -9.55
N GLY A 66 4.10 -2.07 -9.93
CA GLY A 66 4.56 -2.00 -11.32
C GLY A 66 5.06 -3.34 -11.86
N LEU A 67 5.70 -4.16 -11.04
CA LEU A 67 6.29 -5.43 -11.44
C LEU A 67 5.31 -6.43 -12.08
N PRO A 68 4.05 -6.61 -11.63
CA PRO A 68 3.07 -7.45 -12.31
C PRO A 68 2.72 -6.96 -13.72
N ILE A 69 2.69 -5.63 -13.92
CA ILE A 69 2.45 -5.03 -15.24
C ILE A 69 3.64 -5.31 -16.16
N VAL A 70 4.87 -5.13 -15.66
CA VAL A 70 6.09 -5.48 -16.38
C VAL A 70 6.11 -6.96 -16.75
N ALA A 71 5.77 -7.84 -15.81
CA ALA A 71 5.70 -9.27 -16.06
C ALA A 71 4.68 -9.62 -17.15
N LEU A 72 3.47 -9.03 -17.09
CA LEU A 72 2.45 -9.22 -18.12
C LEU A 72 2.97 -8.83 -19.50
N ILE A 73 3.62 -7.67 -19.62
CA ILE A 73 4.23 -7.22 -20.88
C ILE A 73 5.27 -8.23 -21.37
N LEU A 74 6.14 -8.72 -20.49
CA LEU A 74 7.18 -9.70 -20.84
C LEU A 74 6.58 -11.05 -21.28
N PHE A 75 5.51 -11.52 -20.63
CA PHE A 75 4.79 -12.71 -21.08
C PHE A 75 4.08 -12.51 -22.41
N CYS A 76 3.48 -11.34 -22.66
CA CYS A 76 2.87 -11.05 -23.94
C CYS A 76 3.90 -11.08 -25.08
N LEU A 77 5.13 -10.62 -24.84
CA LEU A 77 6.21 -10.56 -25.85
C LEU A 77 6.92 -11.90 -26.10
N THR A 78 6.44 -13.02 -25.55
CA THR A 78 7.05 -14.36 -25.73
C THR A 78 7.18 -14.78 -27.19
N PHE A 79 6.34 -14.26 -28.09
CA PHE A 79 6.43 -14.52 -29.53
C PHE A 79 7.67 -13.88 -30.19
N VAL A 80 8.31 -12.91 -29.54
CA VAL A 80 9.53 -12.24 -30.03
C VAL A 80 10.78 -12.99 -29.59
N ASP A 81 10.83 -13.39 -28.31
CA ASP A 81 11.98 -14.06 -27.71
C ASP A 81 11.52 -15.00 -26.60
N SER A 82 11.90 -16.28 -26.73
CA SER A 82 11.55 -17.36 -25.80
C SER A 82 12.19 -17.22 -24.41
N SER A 83 13.15 -16.32 -24.23
CA SER A 83 13.77 -16.03 -22.93
C SER A 83 12.97 -15.03 -22.09
N LEU A 84 12.07 -14.23 -22.70
CA LEU A 84 11.27 -13.21 -22.01
C LEU A 84 10.32 -13.74 -20.92
N PRO A 85 9.69 -14.93 -21.05
CA PRO A 85 8.94 -15.55 -19.96
C PRO A 85 9.76 -15.72 -18.67
N MET A 86 11.06 -16.00 -18.78
CA MET A 86 11.93 -16.16 -17.62
C MET A 86 12.12 -14.85 -16.86
N PHE A 87 12.25 -13.73 -17.59
CA PHE A 87 12.30 -12.40 -16.99
C PHE A 87 10.94 -11.99 -16.43
N GLY A 88 9.83 -12.39 -17.07
CA GLY A 88 8.47 -12.19 -16.58
C GLY A 88 8.21 -12.90 -15.26
N THR A 89 8.61 -14.17 -15.13
CA THR A 89 8.52 -14.92 -13.87
C THR A 89 9.40 -14.31 -12.77
N LEU A 90 10.61 -13.86 -13.12
CA LEU A 90 11.50 -13.16 -12.19
C LEU A 90 10.92 -11.81 -11.73
N ALA A 91 10.27 -11.05 -12.61
CA ALA A 91 9.56 -9.83 -12.26
C ALA A 91 8.42 -10.11 -11.28
N LEU A 92 7.62 -11.17 -11.52
CA LEU A 92 6.59 -11.60 -10.56
C LEU A 92 7.18 -12.05 -9.23
N ALA A 93 8.32 -12.75 -9.25
CA ALA A 93 9.02 -13.19 -8.05
C ALA A 93 9.38 -12.03 -7.13
N MET A 94 9.80 -10.92 -7.72
CA MET A 94 10.22 -9.72 -6.99
C MET A 94 9.04 -8.93 -6.40
N VAL A 95 7.81 -9.17 -6.82
CA VAL A 95 6.63 -8.46 -6.29
C VAL A 95 6.53 -8.61 -4.77
N VAL A 96 6.63 -9.84 -4.26
CA VAL A 96 6.45 -10.14 -2.84
C VAL A 96 7.57 -9.53 -1.99
N PRO A 97 8.87 -9.71 -2.33
CA PRO A 97 9.97 -9.03 -1.64
C PRO A 97 9.82 -7.51 -1.59
N PHE A 98 9.51 -6.86 -2.72
CA PHE A 98 9.35 -5.40 -2.77
C PHE A 98 8.13 -4.93 -1.97
N TRP A 99 7.03 -5.68 -2.03
CA TRP A 99 5.83 -5.36 -1.25
C TRP A 99 6.09 -5.45 0.25
N TYR A 100 6.71 -6.55 0.70
CA TYR A 100 7.00 -6.78 2.11
C TYR A 100 8.06 -5.80 2.62
N SER A 101 9.16 -5.61 1.88
CA SER A 101 10.19 -4.61 2.16
C SER A 101 9.58 -3.21 2.30
N GLY A 102 8.73 -2.80 1.35
CA GLY A 102 8.09 -1.49 1.37
C GLY A 102 7.18 -1.27 2.58
N ARG A 103 6.49 -2.33 3.03
CA ARG A 103 5.70 -2.28 4.27
C ARG A 103 6.56 -2.26 5.53
N MET A 104 7.61 -3.08 5.58
CA MET A 104 8.52 -3.12 6.72
C MET A 104 9.24 -1.79 6.92
N LEU A 105 9.78 -1.18 5.85
CA LEU A 105 10.44 0.12 5.92
C LEU A 105 9.50 1.25 6.36
N ARG A 106 8.24 1.22 5.91
CA ARG A 106 7.24 2.19 6.37
C ARG A 106 6.85 2.00 7.83
N GLY A 107 6.82 0.75 8.30
CA GLY A 107 6.56 0.42 9.71
C GLY A 107 7.75 0.75 10.61
N SER A 108 8.97 0.50 10.15
CA SER A 108 10.20 0.76 10.92
C SER A 108 10.54 2.25 11.01
N ALA A 109 10.03 3.08 10.10
CA ALA A 109 10.21 4.54 10.18
C ALA A 109 9.80 5.14 11.52
N GLY A 110 8.76 4.60 12.18
CA GLY A 110 8.33 5.03 13.52
C GLY A 110 9.07 4.37 14.69
N LEU A 111 9.88 3.34 14.43
CA LEU A 111 10.68 2.64 15.45
C LEU A 111 12.12 3.18 15.54
N LEU A 112 12.53 4.01 14.58
CA LEU A 112 13.85 4.63 14.59
C LEU A 112 13.93 5.68 15.71
N PRO A 113 15.05 5.78 16.44
CA PRO A 113 15.19 6.73 17.55
C PRO A 113 14.90 8.16 17.10
N THR A 114 13.85 8.80 17.62
CA THR A 114 13.54 10.22 17.42
C THR A 114 14.47 11.06 18.28
N HIS A 115 15.17 12.03 17.70
CA HIS A 115 16.02 12.96 18.46
C HIS A 115 15.65 14.40 18.08
N GLU A 116 15.21 15.17 19.07
CA GLU A 116 14.98 16.60 18.95
C GLU A 116 16.28 17.34 19.28
N GLY A 117 17.10 17.66 18.27
CA GLY A 117 18.33 18.41 18.47
C GLY A 117 19.41 18.21 17.41
N ARG A 118 20.61 18.76 17.68
CA ARG A 118 21.81 18.47 16.88
C ARG A 118 22.19 17.00 17.09
N VAL A 119 21.93 16.18 16.06
CA VAL A 119 22.26 14.76 16.04
C VAL A 119 23.76 14.59 16.26
N GLY A 120 24.15 13.92 17.36
CA GLY A 120 25.54 13.57 17.60
C GLY A 120 26.04 12.53 16.59
N ALA A 121 27.35 12.42 16.41
CA ALA A 121 27.93 11.41 15.51
C ALA A 121 27.55 9.98 15.91
N PHE A 122 27.42 9.71 17.22
CA PHE A 122 27.02 8.40 17.75
C PHE A 122 25.55 8.08 17.45
N ASP A 123 24.64 9.04 17.61
CA ASP A 123 23.20 8.86 17.31
C ASP A 123 22.97 8.61 15.81
N TRP A 124 23.77 9.26 14.96
CA TRP A 124 23.73 9.03 13.51
C TRP A 124 24.22 7.62 13.15
N LEU A 125 25.27 7.16 13.83
CA LEU A 125 25.80 5.80 13.67
C LEU A 125 24.77 4.74 14.10
N GLU A 126 24.08 4.97 15.22
CA GLU A 126 23.01 4.09 15.71
C GLU A 126 21.87 3.96 14.70
N ARG A 127 21.38 5.09 14.17
CA ARG A 127 20.32 5.11 13.14
C ARG A 127 20.70 4.31 11.90
N ILE A 128 21.94 4.45 11.44
CA ILE A 128 22.43 3.70 10.28
C ILE A 128 22.58 2.23 10.60
N THR A 129 23.02 1.89 11.80
CA THR A 129 23.18 0.50 12.22
C THR A 129 21.83 -0.21 12.23
N VAL A 130 20.81 0.40 12.84
CA VAL A 130 19.44 -0.14 12.87
C VAL A 130 18.85 -0.25 11.46
N LEU A 131 19.04 0.78 10.62
CA LEU A 131 18.60 0.75 9.23
C LEU A 131 19.31 -0.36 8.44
N THR A 132 20.61 -0.52 8.63
CA THR A 132 21.42 -1.53 7.95
C THR A 132 20.98 -2.93 8.34
N ILE A 133 20.79 -3.20 9.64
CA ILE A 133 20.26 -4.49 10.11
C ILE A 133 18.89 -4.78 9.49
N SER A 134 18.01 -3.78 9.45
CA SER A 134 16.68 -3.92 8.84
C SER A 134 16.78 -4.24 7.35
N VAL A 135 17.65 -3.54 6.62
CA VAL A 135 17.88 -3.79 5.19
C VAL A 135 18.49 -5.15 4.94
N LEU A 136 19.48 -5.57 5.75
CA LEU A 136 20.11 -6.89 5.64
C LEU A 136 19.09 -8.02 5.91
N PHE A 137 18.23 -7.84 6.91
CA PHE A 137 17.17 -8.81 7.21
C PHE A 137 16.18 -8.92 6.05
N ILE A 138 15.75 -7.79 5.48
CA ILE A 138 14.90 -7.76 4.30
C ILE A 138 15.58 -8.43 3.10
N ALA A 139 16.86 -8.15 2.87
CA ALA A 139 17.63 -8.76 1.79
C ALA A 139 17.72 -10.29 1.95
N PHE A 140 17.92 -10.77 3.17
CA PHE A 140 17.96 -12.20 3.47
C PHE A 140 16.61 -12.87 3.18
N LEU A 141 15.50 -12.25 3.58
CA LEU A 141 14.14 -12.73 3.25
C LEU A 141 13.89 -12.72 1.74
N ALA A 142 14.36 -11.70 1.02
CA ALA A 142 14.23 -11.64 -0.44
C ALA A 142 14.98 -12.78 -1.12
N ILE A 143 16.23 -13.05 -0.71
CA ILE A 143 17.03 -14.16 -1.25
C ILE A 143 16.34 -15.50 -0.96
N ALA A 144 15.90 -15.72 0.28
CA ALA A 144 15.17 -16.94 0.66
C ALA A 144 13.89 -17.13 -0.19
N GLY A 145 13.16 -16.04 -0.44
CA GLY A 145 11.98 -16.05 -1.32
C GLY A 145 12.31 -16.43 -2.76
N VAL A 146 13.37 -15.87 -3.33
CA VAL A 146 13.83 -16.22 -4.69
C VAL A 146 14.26 -17.69 -4.76
N VAL A 147 15.01 -18.18 -3.77
CA VAL A 147 15.43 -19.59 -3.71
C VAL A 147 14.22 -20.51 -3.65
N ALA A 148 13.24 -20.22 -2.79
CA ALA A 148 12.00 -20.99 -2.70
C ALA A 148 11.24 -21.00 -4.04
N GLN A 149 11.21 -19.88 -4.75
CA GLN A 149 10.53 -19.77 -6.03
C GLN A 149 11.24 -20.55 -7.15
N VAL A 150 12.57 -20.46 -7.22
CA VAL A 150 13.37 -21.29 -8.14
C VAL A 150 13.12 -22.77 -7.86
N TYR A 151 13.07 -23.16 -6.59
CA TYR A 151 12.76 -24.53 -6.19
C TYR A 151 11.36 -24.98 -6.65
N VAL A 152 10.34 -24.15 -6.49
CA VAL A 152 8.98 -24.43 -6.99
C VAL A 152 8.96 -24.57 -8.51
N VAL A 153 9.66 -23.70 -9.25
CA VAL A 153 9.74 -23.80 -10.71
C VAL A 153 10.39 -25.11 -11.15
N ILE A 154 11.50 -25.50 -10.51
CA ILE A 154 12.17 -26.78 -10.78
C ILE A 154 11.22 -27.95 -10.50
N LEU A 155 10.52 -27.93 -9.36
CA LEU A 155 9.53 -28.95 -9.02
C LEU A 155 8.44 -29.04 -10.09
N VAL A 156 7.80 -27.93 -10.46
CA VAL A 156 6.73 -27.91 -11.47
C VAL A 156 7.22 -28.44 -12.82
N LEU A 157 8.40 -28.02 -13.28
CA LEU A 157 8.98 -28.51 -14.54
C LEU A 157 9.29 -30.02 -14.48
N SER A 158 9.86 -30.48 -13.37
CA SER A 158 10.17 -31.90 -13.17
C SER A 158 8.88 -32.74 -13.13
N THR A 159 7.86 -32.30 -12.40
CA THR A 159 6.57 -32.99 -12.34
C THR A 159 5.88 -33.03 -13.69
N TRP A 160 5.87 -31.91 -14.43
CA TRP A 160 5.30 -31.85 -15.78
C TRP A 160 6.01 -32.82 -16.74
N SER A 161 7.35 -32.88 -16.69
CA SER A 161 8.11 -33.82 -17.51
C SER A 161 7.80 -35.29 -17.20
N SER A 162 7.39 -35.62 -15.98
CA SER A 162 6.95 -36.98 -15.60
C SER A 162 5.55 -37.35 -16.10
N PHE A 163 4.69 -36.37 -16.40
CA PHE A 163 3.35 -36.60 -16.94
C PHE A 163 3.29 -36.52 -18.47
N ALA A 164 4.26 -35.84 -19.09
CA ALA A 164 4.32 -35.60 -20.53
C ALA A 164 5.20 -36.61 -21.31
N GLY A 165 5.86 -37.54 -20.62
CA GLY A 165 6.64 -38.65 -21.20
C GLY A 165 5.93 -39.98 -21.02
#